data_AF-A0A1D3JPC1-F1
#
_entry.id   AF-A0A1D3JPC1-F1
#
_cell.length_a   1.000
_cell.length_b   1.000
_cell.length_c   1.000
_cell.angle_alpha   90.00
_cell.angle_beta   90.00
_cell.angle_gamma   90.00
#
_symmetry.space_group_name_H-M   'P 1'
#
loop_
_entity.id
_entity.type
_entity.pdbx_description
1 polymer ?
#
loop_
_entity_poly.entity_id
_entity_poly.type
_entity_poly.pdbx_seq_one_letter_code
_entity_poly.pdbx_strand_id
1 'polypeptide(L)'
;MDDKICRTFFALRNSIYNNLDATGGYQLIMNQPVLNGYFTNNNCNINLEKINAGCLYLLDAFFKDSSVFSSVAKNNINIVEYIIMWLSYML
;
A
#
# COMPACT_ATOMS: atom_id res chain seq x y z
N MET A 1 -9.90 10.53 10.03
CA MET A 1 -8.90 10.33 8.97
C MET A 1 -9.51 10.83 7.67
N ASP A 2 -8.75 11.57 6.87
CA ASP A 2 -9.23 12.15 5.60
C ASP A 2 -9.76 11.06 4.67
N ASP A 3 -10.84 11.38 3.96
CA ASP A 3 -11.59 10.44 3.14
C ASP A 3 -10.74 9.82 2.01
N LYS A 4 -9.92 10.62 1.33
CA LYS A 4 -9.00 10.12 0.28
C LYS A 4 -8.00 9.14 0.88
N ILE A 5 -7.45 9.48 2.03
CA ILE A 5 -6.47 8.64 2.73
C ILE A 5 -7.11 7.32 3.17
N CYS A 6 -8.28 7.36 3.79
CA CYS A 6 -9.05 6.16 4.16
C CYS A 6 -9.30 5.26 2.95
N ARG A 7 -9.74 5.81 1.81
CA ARG A 7 -9.99 5.04 0.59
C ARG A 7 -8.72 4.38 0.05
N THR A 8 -7.58 5.06 0.07
CA THR A 8 -6.30 4.48 -0.38
C THR A 8 -5.88 3.29 0.48
N PHE A 9 -5.90 3.44 1.82
CA PHE A 9 -5.57 2.32 2.71
C PHE A 9 -6.58 1.18 2.64
N PHE A 10 -7.87 1.49 2.48
CA PHE A 10 -8.91 0.49 2.27
C PHE A 10 -8.70 -0.29 0.96
N ALA A 11 -8.38 0.41 -0.13
CA ALA A 11 -8.05 -0.22 -1.41
C ALA A 11 -6.82 -1.13 -1.28
N LEU A 12 -5.77 -0.67 -0.60
CA LEU A 12 -4.58 -1.48 -0.37
C LEU A 12 -4.89 -2.75 0.44
N ARG A 13 -5.60 -2.63 1.55
CA ARG A 13 -5.99 -3.78 2.39
C ARG A 13 -6.83 -4.81 1.63
N ASN A 14 -7.70 -4.34 0.74
CA ASN A 14 -8.48 -5.22 -0.13
C ASN A 14 -7.65 -5.86 -1.25
N SER A 15 -6.53 -5.24 -1.60
CA SER A 15 -5.62 -5.74 -2.63
C SER A 15 -4.65 -6.76 -2.05
N ILE A 16 -4.02 -6.46 -0.91
CA ILE A 16 -3.13 -7.34 -0.16
C ILE A 16 -3.90 -7.83 1.07
N TYR A 17 -4.47 -9.02 0.96
CA TYR A 17 -5.26 -9.59 2.03
C TYR A 17 -4.35 -9.98 3.19
N ASN A 18 -4.70 -9.50 4.37
CA ASN A 18 -3.91 -9.61 5.59
C ASN A 18 -3.97 -11.01 6.23
N ASN A 19 -4.98 -11.83 5.90
CA ASN A 19 -4.99 -13.20 6.38
C ASN A 19 -4.07 -14.05 5.51
N LEU A 20 -3.15 -14.73 6.18
CA LEU A 20 -2.24 -15.66 5.53
C LEU A 20 -3.02 -16.86 4.99
N ASP A 21 -2.64 -17.30 3.79
CA ASP A 21 -3.15 -18.54 3.24
C ASP A 21 -2.59 -19.77 3.98
N ALA A 22 -3.00 -20.97 3.56
CA ALA A 22 -2.54 -22.23 4.16
C ALA A 22 -1.01 -22.44 4.10
N THR A 23 -0.31 -21.69 3.25
CA THR A 23 1.16 -21.73 3.10
C THR A 23 1.87 -20.61 3.87
N GLY A 24 1.13 -19.78 4.61
CA GLY A 24 1.69 -18.60 5.28
C GLY A 24 1.92 -17.42 4.33
N GLY A 25 1.30 -17.43 3.15
CA GLY A 25 1.44 -16.40 2.12
C GLY A 25 0.36 -15.32 2.17
N TYR A 26 0.72 -14.05 1.99
CA TYR A 26 -0.26 -12.98 1.73
C TYR A 26 -0.92 -13.17 0.36
N GLN A 27 -2.21 -12.92 0.24
CA GLN A 27 -2.91 -13.05 -1.03
C GLN A 27 -3.09 -11.70 -1.73
N LEU A 28 -2.90 -11.67 -3.05
CA LEU A 28 -3.23 -10.53 -3.91
C LEU A 28 -4.61 -10.73 -4.54
N ILE A 29 -5.64 -10.15 -3.94
CA ILE A 29 -7.05 -10.44 -4.30
C ILE A 29 -7.63 -9.40 -5.27
N MET A 30 -7.21 -8.14 -5.15
CA MET A 30 -7.72 -7.03 -5.97
C MET A 30 -6.58 -6.15 -6.49
N ASN A 31 -6.88 -5.33 -7.51
CA ASN A 31 -5.95 -4.36 -8.10
C ASN A 31 -4.59 -4.94 -8.51
N GLN A 32 -4.54 -6.23 -8.86
CA GLN A 32 -3.33 -6.87 -9.37
C GLN A 32 -2.68 -6.07 -10.51
N PRO A 33 -3.39 -5.56 -11.53
CA PRO A 33 -2.75 -4.78 -12.59
C PRO A 33 -2.02 -3.53 -12.10
N VAL A 34 -2.58 -2.86 -11.08
CA VAL A 34 -1.96 -1.66 -10.49
C VAL A 34 -0.76 -2.05 -9.64
N LEU A 35 -0.92 -3.05 -8.76
CA LEU A 35 0.17 -3.51 -7.90
C LEU A 35 1.31 -4.16 -8.69
N ASN A 36 1.01 -4.84 -9.80
CA ASN A 36 1.97 -5.43 -10.73
C ASN A 36 3.03 -4.42 -11.20
N GLY A 37 2.65 -3.14 -11.35
CA GLY A 37 3.58 -2.08 -11.73
C GLY A 37 4.64 -1.74 -10.67
N TYR A 38 4.47 -2.19 -9.42
CA TYR A 38 5.40 -1.96 -8.32
C TYR A 38 6.19 -3.21 -7.93
N PHE A 39 6.01 -4.35 -8.61
CA PHE A 39 6.85 -5.53 -8.38
C PHE A 39 8.14 -5.43 -9.19
N THR A 40 9.25 -5.75 -8.54
CA THR A 40 10.53 -5.88 -9.23
C THR A 40 10.61 -7.29 -9.83
N ASN A 41 10.99 -7.42 -11.10
CA ASN A 41 11.20 -8.72 -11.78
C ASN A 41 9.98 -9.66 -11.84
N ASN A 42 8.74 -9.14 -11.87
CA ASN A 42 7.49 -9.92 -11.91
C ASN A 42 7.32 -10.92 -10.75
N ASN A 43 8.08 -10.78 -9.66
CA ASN A 43 8.08 -11.78 -8.60
C ASN A 43 6.99 -11.48 -7.55
N CYS A 44 5.75 -11.82 -7.88
CA CYS A 44 4.58 -11.54 -7.04
C CYS A 44 4.30 -12.60 -5.96
N ASN A 45 5.17 -13.60 -5.79
CA ASN A 45 4.88 -14.75 -4.93
C ASN A 45 5.42 -14.61 -3.50
N ILE A 46 6.45 -13.79 -3.30
CA ILE A 46 7.10 -13.62 -1.99
C ILE A 46 6.34 -12.58 -1.17
N ASN A 47 6.09 -12.87 0.12
CA ASN A 47 5.38 -11.95 1.03
C ASN A 47 6.04 -10.57 1.10
N LEU A 48 7.36 -10.54 1.24
CA LEU A 48 8.12 -9.29 1.29
C LEU A 48 7.94 -8.45 0.02
N GLU A 49 7.90 -9.08 -1.17
CA GLU A 49 7.65 -8.38 -2.43
C GLU A 49 6.24 -7.78 -2.47
N LYS A 50 5.23 -8.51 -1.96
CA LYS A 50 3.85 -8.00 -1.84
C LYS A 50 3.80 -6.78 -0.92
N ILE A 51 4.44 -6.86 0.24
CA ILE A 51 4.53 -5.74 1.19
C ILE A 51 5.25 -4.55 0.55
N ASN A 52 6.35 -4.80 -0.17
CA ASN A 52 7.12 -3.76 -0.86
C ASN A 52 6.28 -3.07 -1.94
N ALA A 53 5.58 -3.83 -2.79
CA ALA A 53 4.67 -3.30 -3.79
C ALA A 53 3.56 -2.45 -3.16
N GLY A 54 3.00 -2.89 -2.03
CA GLY A 54 2.01 -2.12 -1.27
C GLY A 54 2.57 -0.82 -0.69
N CYS A 55 3.80 -0.84 -0.18
CA CYS A 55 4.49 0.34 0.33
C CYS A 55 4.74 1.35 -0.80
N LEU A 56 5.27 0.89 -1.94
CA LEU A 56 5.51 1.73 -3.12
C LEU A 56 4.20 2.33 -3.66
N TYR A 57 3.10 1.56 -3.66
CA TYR A 57 1.78 2.08 -4.00
C TYR A 57 1.35 3.22 -3.09
N LEU A 58 1.54 3.10 -1.77
CA LEU A 58 1.22 4.19 -0.82
C LEU A 58 2.11 5.42 -1.06
N LEU A 59 3.40 5.20 -1.34
CA LEU A 59 4.33 6.29 -1.63
C LEU A 59 3.93 7.03 -2.91
N ASP A 60 3.58 6.31 -3.98
CA ASP A 60 3.10 6.91 -5.22
C ASP A 60 1.76 7.65 -4.99
N ALA A 61 0.83 7.05 -4.26
CA ALA A 61 -0.49 7.65 -4.00
C ALA A 61 -0.44 8.96 -3.20
N PHE A 62 0.60 9.18 -2.39
CA PHE A 62 0.71 10.34 -1.50
C PHE A 62 1.88 11.28 -1.82
N PHE A 63 2.91 10.83 -2.53
CA PHE A 63 4.16 11.57 -2.72
C PHE A 63 4.68 11.60 -4.17
N LYS A 64 3.99 11.00 -5.15
CA LYS A 64 4.46 10.95 -6.56
C LYS A 64 4.84 12.32 -7.12
N ASP A 65 4.00 13.32 -6.86
CA ASP A 65 4.22 14.68 -7.32
C ASP A 65 3.83 15.72 -6.26
N SER A 66 4.29 16.95 -6.50
CA SER A 66 4.10 18.07 -5.58
C SER A 66 2.63 18.45 -5.37
N SER A 67 1.77 18.20 -6.35
CA SER A 67 0.34 18.51 -6.25
C SER A 67 -0.38 17.53 -5.34
N VAL A 68 -0.06 16.24 -5.45
CA VAL A 68 -0.55 15.18 -4.58
C VAL A 68 -0.06 15.43 -3.16
N PHE A 69 1.25 15.66 -2.97
CA PHE A 69 1.82 15.95 -1.67
C PHE A 69 1.20 17.18 -1.02
N SER A 70 1.04 18.28 -1.76
CA SER A 70 0.41 19.50 -1.24
C SER A 70 -1.04 19.26 -0.77
N SER A 71 -1.81 18.43 -1.49
CA SER A 71 -3.18 18.09 -1.09
C SER A 71 -3.25 17.36 0.25
N VAL A 72 -2.29 16.46 0.49
CA VAL A 72 -2.20 15.67 1.73
C VAL A 72 -1.64 16.52 2.88
N ALA A 73 -0.59 17.30 2.61
CA ALA A 73 0.07 18.15 3.61
C ALA A 73 -0.85 19.26 4.13
N LYS A 74 -1.71 19.83 3.27
CA LYS A 74 -2.70 20.85 3.66
C LYS A 74 -3.69 20.35 4.73
N ASN A 75 -3.91 19.05 4.81
CA ASN A 75 -4.83 18.47 5.79
C ASN A 75 -4.15 18.18 7.14
N ASN A 76 -2.87 18.53 7.34
CA ASN A 76 -2.08 18.30 8.55
C ASN A 76 -2.07 16.83 9.01
N ILE A 77 -2.14 15.89 8.06
CA ILE A 77 -2.15 14.46 8.36
C ILE A 77 -0.73 13.91 8.22
N ASN A 78 -0.24 13.25 9.27
CA ASN A 78 1.05 12.58 9.23
C ASN A 78 0.96 11.26 8.45
N ILE A 79 0.89 11.32 7.12
CA ILE A 79 0.78 10.12 6.27
C ILE A 79 1.92 9.13 6.49
N VAL A 80 3.12 9.61 6.79
CA VAL A 80 4.28 8.76 7.05
C VAL A 80 4.02 7.84 8.25
N GLU A 81 3.39 8.35 9.32
CA GLU A 81 2.99 7.53 10.47
C GLU A 81 1.99 6.43 10.07
N TYR A 82 1.00 6.74 9.22
CA TYR A 82 0.04 5.73 8.76
C TYR A 82 0.70 4.65 7.89
N ILE A 83 1.66 5.03 7.04
CA ILE A 83 2.44 4.07 6.24
C ILE A 83 3.25 3.16 7.16
N ILE A 84 3.94 3.73 8.15
CA ILE A 84 4.72 2.96 9.14
C ILE A 84 3.78 2.03 9.94
N MET A 85 2.63 2.51 10.38
CA MET A 85 1.66 1.69 11.13
C MET A 85 1.13 0.53 10.30
N TRP A 86 0.89 0.72 9.00
CA TRP A 86 0.55 -0.37 8.08
C TRP A 86 1.71 -1.36 7.91
N LEU A 87 2.94 -0.88 7.75
CA LEU A 87 4.13 -1.73 7.67
C LEU A 87 4.33 -2.56 8.94
N SER A 88 4.19 -1.96 10.13
CA SER A 88 4.26 -2.66 11.42
C SER A 88 3.19 -3.72 11.62
N TYR A 89 2.07 -3.62 10.91
CA TYR A 89 1.03 -4.64 10.93
C TYR A 89 1.31 -5.80 9.96
N MET A 90 2.03 -5.54 8.87
CA MET A 90 2.31 -6.52 7.83
C MET A 90 3.63 -7.27 8.02
N LEU A 91 4.56 -6.73 8.81
CA LEU A 91 5.87 -7.32 9.13
C LEU A 91 5.84 -7.96 10.51
#